data_AF-A0A3A0G375-F1
#
_entry.id   AF-A0A3A0G375-F1
#
_cell.length_a   1.000
_cell.length_b   1.000
_cell.length_c   1.000
_cell.angle_alpha   90.00
_cell.angle_beta   90.00
_cell.angle_gamma   90.00
#
_symmetry.space_group_name_H-M   'P 1'
#
loop_
_entity.id
_entity.type
_entity.pdbx_description
1 polymer ?
#
loop_
_entity_poly.entity_id
_entity_poly.type
_entity_poly.pdbx_seq_one_letter_code
_entity_poly.pdbx_strand_id
1 'polypeptide(L)'
;LLAVISARFLIRGSDSDSIQKYERYTRLSSWLSSHAAPGSLVAANEIGILGYYWNNGKIVDGLGLLNPKVVEALKNGDTSYYVRELKPDYAVFRVPPRARIETFQSEEWFVQSYIEAAKLKGGTKIFKRRG
;
A
#
# COMPACT_ATOMS: atom_id res chain seq x y z
N LEU A 1 1.99 41.46 -12.04
CA LEU A 1 0.63 40.90 -12.12
C LEU A 1 0.73 39.40 -11.85
N LEU A 2 0.35 38.94 -10.65
CA LEU A 2 0.45 37.55 -10.21
C LEU A 2 -0.68 36.73 -10.82
N ALA A 3 -0.34 35.71 -11.62
CA ALA A 3 -1.30 34.75 -12.14
C ALA A 3 -1.68 33.76 -11.02
N VAL A 4 -2.90 33.90 -10.50
CA VAL A 4 -3.55 32.88 -9.67
C VAL A 4 -3.98 31.75 -10.61
N ILE A 5 -3.13 30.74 -10.77
CA ILE A 5 -3.52 29.50 -11.47
C ILE A 5 -4.45 28.74 -10.51
N SER A 6 -5.72 28.69 -10.89
CA SER A 6 -6.81 28.07 -10.12
C SER A 6 -6.49 26.62 -9.75
N ALA A 7 -6.61 26.30 -8.46
CA ALA A 7 -6.45 24.96 -7.87
C ALA A 7 -7.44 23.88 -8.37
N ARG A 8 -8.21 24.14 -9.44
CA ARG A 8 -9.27 23.24 -9.93
C ARG A 8 -8.78 22.00 -10.69
N PHE A 9 -7.48 21.87 -10.94
CA PHE A 9 -6.94 20.74 -11.71
C PHE A 9 -6.40 19.56 -10.87
N LEU A 10 -6.35 19.68 -9.55
CA LEU A 10 -5.66 18.70 -8.68
C LEU A 10 -6.57 17.64 -8.02
N ILE A 11 -7.90 17.74 -8.13
CA ILE A 11 -8.83 16.76 -7.53
C ILE A 11 -9.60 16.06 -8.64
N ARG A 12 -8.96 15.10 -9.33
CA ARG A 12 -9.61 14.21 -10.31
C ARG A 12 -10.11 12.92 -9.63
N GLY A 13 -11.06 13.04 -8.72
CA GLY A 13 -11.78 11.91 -8.14
C GLY A 13 -13.24 12.29 -7.91
N SER A 14 -14.19 11.41 -8.26
CA SER A 14 -15.58 11.60 -7.85
C SER A 14 -15.69 11.38 -6.34
N ASP A 15 -16.70 11.99 -5.71
CA ASP A 15 -17.01 11.72 -4.30
C ASP A 15 -17.19 10.22 -4.03
N SER A 16 -17.78 9.50 -4.99
CA SER A 16 -17.96 8.05 -4.95
C SER A 16 -16.65 7.27 -4.93
N ASP A 17 -15.59 7.71 -5.62
CA ASP A 17 -14.28 7.03 -5.60
C ASP A 17 -13.58 7.26 -4.25
N SER A 18 -13.69 8.47 -3.71
CA SER A 18 -13.13 8.82 -2.41
C SER A 18 -13.78 8.03 -1.27
N ILE A 19 -15.11 7.89 -1.28
CA ILE A 19 -15.86 7.07 -0.31
C ILE A 19 -15.44 5.59 -0.42
N GLN A 20 -15.38 5.04 -1.62
CA GLN A 20 -14.95 3.64 -1.82
C GLN A 20 -13.52 3.39 -1.35
N LYS A 21 -12.60 4.32 -1.63
CA LYS A 21 -11.23 4.26 -1.12
C LYS A 21 -11.21 4.29 0.40
N TYR A 22 -11.97 5.19 1.01
CA TYR A 22 -12.10 5.27 2.46
C TYR A 22 -12.59 3.96 3.08
N GLU A 23 -13.71 3.41 2.59
CA GLU A 23 -14.24 2.13 3.07
C GLU A 23 -13.26 0.97 2.91
N ARG A 24 -12.53 0.92 1.80
CA ARG A 24 -11.54 -0.13 1.55
C ARG A 24 -10.43 -0.08 2.60
N TYR A 25 -9.91 1.11 2.91
CA TYR A 25 -8.83 1.27 3.87
C TYR A 25 -9.28 1.14 5.33
N THR A 26 -10.52 1.51 5.68
CA THR A 26 -11.04 1.24 7.02
C THR A 26 -11.25 -0.25 7.25
N ARG A 27 -11.76 -0.99 6.25
CA ARG A 27 -11.83 -2.47 6.32
C ARG A 27 -10.45 -3.11 6.44
N LEU A 28 -9.47 -2.62 5.67
CA LEU A 28 -8.09 -3.08 5.78
C LEU A 28 -7.53 -2.85 7.18
N SER A 29 -7.73 -1.65 7.73
CA SER A 29 -7.26 -1.28 9.07
C SER A 29 -7.87 -2.18 10.14
N SER A 30 -9.20 -2.41 10.05
CA SER A 30 -9.91 -3.33 10.95
C SER A 30 -9.37 -4.75 10.84
N TRP A 31 -9.15 -5.26 9.63
CA TRP A 31 -8.59 -6.60 9.44
C TRP A 31 -7.19 -6.70 10.05
N LEU A 32 -6.31 -5.72 9.80
CA LEU A 32 -4.96 -5.71 10.36
C LEU A 32 -4.97 -5.61 11.89
N SER A 33 -5.85 -4.81 12.49
CA SER A 33 -5.99 -4.73 13.95
C SER A 33 -6.36 -6.07 14.59
N SER A 34 -7.08 -6.95 13.88
CA SER A 34 -7.47 -8.27 14.39
C SER A 34 -6.48 -9.39 14.08
N HIS A 35 -5.56 -9.22 13.13
CA HIS A 35 -4.71 -10.31 12.62
C HIS A 35 -3.21 -10.05 12.69
N ALA A 36 -2.78 -8.78 12.63
CA ALA A 36 -1.37 -8.42 12.72
C ALA A 36 -0.95 -8.34 14.20
N ALA A 37 0.25 -8.85 14.49
CA ALA A 37 0.81 -8.75 15.84
C ALA A 37 1.17 -7.28 16.15
N PRO A 38 1.18 -6.88 17.44
CA PRO A 38 1.71 -5.59 17.82
C PRO A 38 3.14 -5.38 17.31
N GLY A 39 3.39 -4.22 16.71
CA GLY A 39 4.68 -3.88 16.11
C GLY A 39 4.92 -4.46 14.71
N SER A 40 3.95 -5.18 14.12
CA SER A 40 4.06 -5.68 12.75
C SER A 40 4.40 -4.56 11.75
N LEU A 41 5.18 -4.93 10.73
CA LEU A 41 5.53 -4.07 9.62
C LEU A 41 4.61 -4.34 8.43
N VAL A 42 3.88 -3.33 7.95
CA VAL A 42 2.91 -3.47 6.84
C VAL A 42 3.32 -2.59 5.68
N ALA A 43 3.52 -3.16 4.50
CA ALA A 43 3.82 -2.42 3.29
C ALA A 43 2.58 -2.11 2.46
N ALA A 44 2.42 -0.84 2.07
CA ALA A 44 1.28 -0.35 1.29
C ALA A 44 1.71 0.80 0.34
N ASN A 45 1.04 0.90 -0.82
CA ASN A 45 1.25 2.02 -1.75
C ASN A 45 0.49 3.30 -1.38
N GLU A 46 -0.61 3.21 -0.63
CA GLU A 46 -1.30 4.40 -0.11
C GLU A 46 -1.43 4.26 1.40
N ILE A 47 -0.82 5.20 2.13
CA ILE A 47 -0.61 5.09 3.57
C ILE A 47 -1.52 5.98 4.41
N GLY A 48 -2.22 6.96 3.80
CA GLY A 48 -2.95 8.00 4.55
C GLY A 48 -4.03 7.45 5.48
N ILE A 49 -5.11 6.90 4.91
CA ILE A 49 -6.23 6.36 5.70
C ILE A 49 -5.78 5.16 6.55
N LEU A 50 -4.90 4.31 6.00
CA LEU A 50 -4.34 3.18 6.75
C LEU A 50 -3.59 3.65 8.00
N GLY A 51 -2.67 4.60 7.87
CA GLY A 51 -1.87 5.12 8.97
C GLY A 51 -2.67 5.96 9.97
N TYR A 52 -3.83 6.48 9.56
CA TYR A 52 -4.75 7.14 10.48
C TYR A 52 -5.49 6.13 11.37
N TYR A 53 -5.98 5.02 10.80
CA TYR A 53 -6.84 4.07 11.52
C TYR A 53 -6.11 2.88 12.13
N TRP A 54 -4.97 2.47 11.58
CA TRP A 54 -4.21 1.33 12.06
C TRP A 54 -2.94 1.81 12.79
N ASN A 55 -2.97 1.70 14.12
CA ASN A 55 -1.94 2.18 15.03
C ASN A 55 -1.19 1.04 15.75
N ASN A 56 -1.41 -0.21 15.35
CA ASN A 56 -0.83 -1.39 16.00
C ASN A 56 0.57 -1.77 15.47
N GLY A 57 1.17 -0.96 14.58
CA GLY A 57 2.44 -1.28 13.95
C GLY A 57 3.03 -0.14 13.13
N LYS A 58 3.95 -0.48 12.22
CA LYS A 58 4.62 0.48 11.34
C LYS A 58 4.23 0.25 9.89
N ILE A 59 4.12 1.33 9.12
CA ILE A 59 3.80 1.26 7.70
C ILE A 59 5.04 1.55 6.87
N VAL A 60 5.34 0.65 5.92
CA VAL A 60 6.30 0.89 4.84
C VAL A 60 5.54 1.53 3.69
N ASP A 61 5.94 2.75 3.34
CA ASP A 61 5.41 3.48 2.20
C ASP A 61 6.08 3.01 0.90
N GLY A 62 5.32 2.28 0.08
CA GLY A 62 5.78 1.77 -1.21
C GLY A 62 5.99 2.83 -2.28
N LEU A 63 5.52 4.06 -2.08
CA LEU A 63 5.72 5.19 -3.00
C LEU A 63 6.83 6.16 -2.55
N GLY A 64 7.44 5.91 -1.39
CA GLY A 64 8.63 6.62 -0.94
C GLY A 64 8.41 8.03 -0.41
N LEU A 65 7.19 8.47 -0.10
CA LEU A 65 6.92 9.74 0.57
C LEU A 65 7.62 9.80 1.94
N LEU A 66 7.78 8.64 2.59
CA LEU A 66 8.41 8.53 3.92
C LEU A 66 9.81 7.89 3.91
N ASN A 67 10.30 7.41 2.76
CA ASN A 67 11.56 6.68 2.70
C ASN A 67 12.37 7.03 1.43
N PRO A 68 13.47 7.79 1.55
CA PRO A 68 14.27 8.20 0.40
C PRO A 68 14.88 7.02 -0.37
N LYS A 69 15.18 5.90 0.29
CA LYS A 69 15.70 4.71 -0.40
C LYS A 69 14.66 4.07 -1.33
N VAL A 70 13.38 4.14 -0.95
CA VAL A 70 12.28 3.70 -1.83
C VAL A 70 12.20 4.61 -3.05
N VAL A 71 12.37 5.93 -2.88
CA VAL A 71 12.42 6.88 -4.02
C VAL A 71 13.58 6.55 -4.97
N GLU A 72 14.77 6.26 -4.43
CA GLU A 72 15.93 5.86 -5.23
C GLU A 72 15.67 4.56 -6.01
N ALA A 73 15.11 3.55 -5.35
CA ALA A 73 14.74 2.29 -6.00
C ALA A 73 13.71 2.50 -7.12
N LEU A 74 12.67 3.30 -6.88
CA LEU A 74 11.66 3.64 -7.88
C LEU A 74 12.26 4.38 -9.09
N LYS A 75 13.19 5.31 -8.87
CA LYS A 75 13.92 5.99 -9.96
C LYS A 75 14.70 5.02 -10.84
N ASN A 76 15.20 3.93 -10.25
CA ASN A 76 15.92 2.87 -10.95
C ASN A 76 14.99 1.77 -11.51
N GLY A 77 13.66 1.95 -11.41
CA GLY A 77 12.68 0.98 -11.91
C GLY A 77 12.44 -0.22 -11.00
N ASP A 78 13.03 -0.28 -9.80
CA ASP A 78 12.79 -1.35 -8.83
C ASP A 78 11.56 -1.05 -7.98
N THR A 79 10.39 -1.42 -8.50
CA THR A 79 9.10 -1.21 -7.82
C THR A 79 8.82 -2.21 -6.70
N SER A 80 9.69 -3.22 -6.52
CA SER A 80 9.55 -4.27 -5.51
C SER A 80 10.40 -4.05 -4.25
N TYR A 81 11.37 -3.13 -4.31
CA TYR A 81 12.36 -2.87 -3.26
C TYR A 81 11.77 -2.81 -1.86
N TYR A 82 10.68 -2.05 -1.67
CA TYR A 82 10.08 -1.83 -0.36
C TYR A 82 9.46 -3.10 0.25
N VAL A 83 9.22 -4.14 -0.56
CA VAL A 83 8.76 -5.45 -0.09
C VAL A 83 9.94 -6.42 0.02
N ARG A 84 10.81 -6.46 -1.00
CA ARG A 84 11.93 -7.39 -1.07
C ARG A 84 12.99 -7.11 0.00
N GLU A 85 13.37 -5.84 0.17
CA GLU A 85 14.47 -5.45 1.05
C GLU A 85 14.00 -5.13 2.47
N LEU A 86 12.86 -4.44 2.61
CA LEU A 86 12.34 -4.06 3.94
C LEU A 86 11.52 -5.18 4.60
N LYS A 87 11.22 -6.24 3.85
CA LYS A 87 10.61 -7.50 4.29
C LYS A 87 9.50 -7.27 5.34
N PRO A 88 8.40 -6.59 4.96
CA PRO A 88 7.26 -6.40 5.85
C PRO A 88 6.65 -7.76 6.27
N ASP A 89 5.96 -7.79 7.41
CA ASP A 89 5.16 -8.95 7.82
C ASP A 89 3.93 -9.12 6.94
N TYR A 90 3.38 -8.00 6.45
CA TYR A 90 2.27 -8.00 5.51
C TYR A 90 2.51 -7.04 4.35
N ALA A 91 2.12 -7.44 3.14
CA ALA A 91 2.08 -6.60 1.96
C ALA A 91 0.63 -6.48 1.46
N VAL A 92 0.17 -5.26 1.19
CA VAL A 92 -1.23 -4.98 0.82
C VAL A 92 -1.30 -4.31 -0.55
N PHE A 93 -2.13 -4.87 -1.42
CA PHE A 93 -2.24 -4.43 -2.81
C PHE A 93 -3.70 -4.34 -3.24
N ARG A 94 -3.97 -3.50 -4.25
CA ARG A 94 -5.31 -3.43 -4.83
C ARG A 94 -5.54 -4.54 -5.85
N VAL A 95 -6.81 -4.79 -6.15
CA VAL A 95 -7.24 -5.69 -7.23
C VAL A 95 -8.08 -4.90 -8.25
N PRO A 96 -7.73 -4.93 -9.56
CA PRO A 96 -6.50 -5.51 -10.11
C PRO A 96 -5.25 -4.73 -9.65
N PRO A 97 -4.06 -5.36 -9.70
CA PRO A 97 -2.79 -4.69 -9.39
C PRO A 97 -2.58 -3.44 -10.25
N ARG A 98 -1.99 -2.39 -9.69
CA ARG A 98 -1.53 -1.24 -10.49
C ARG A 98 -0.44 -1.70 -11.45
N ALA A 99 -0.68 -1.46 -12.75
CA ALA A 99 0.33 -1.68 -13.77
C ALA A 99 1.64 -0.98 -13.37
N ARG A 100 2.78 -1.66 -13.60
CA ARG A 100 4.15 -1.20 -13.34
C ARG A 100 4.59 -1.08 -11.87
N ILE A 101 3.68 -0.95 -10.89
CA ILE A 101 4.06 -0.77 -9.48
C ILE A 101 3.78 -2.02 -8.65
N GLU A 102 2.83 -2.85 -9.05
CA GLU A 102 2.35 -3.99 -8.25
C GLU A 102 2.44 -5.33 -8.99
N THR A 103 3.14 -5.38 -10.14
CA THR A 103 3.22 -6.57 -11.01
C THR A 103 4.12 -7.67 -10.45
N PHE A 104 4.99 -7.35 -9.49
CA PHE A 104 5.90 -8.31 -8.87
C PHE A 104 5.20 -9.38 -8.01
N GLN A 105 3.89 -9.23 -7.75
CA GLN A 105 3.11 -10.19 -6.97
C GLN A 105 3.08 -11.61 -7.58
N SER A 106 3.38 -11.75 -8.88
CA SER A 106 3.50 -13.05 -9.57
C SER A 106 4.94 -13.54 -9.72
N GLU A 107 5.93 -12.78 -9.27
CA GLU A 107 7.33 -13.19 -9.35
C GLU A 107 7.62 -14.31 -8.34
N GLU A 108 8.52 -15.23 -8.71
CA GLU A 108 8.81 -16.44 -7.94
C GLU A 108 9.23 -16.12 -6.50
N TRP A 109 10.12 -15.14 -6.32
CA TRP A 109 10.59 -14.74 -4.99
C TRP A 109 9.44 -14.27 -4.08
N PHE A 110 8.43 -13.59 -4.64
CA PHE A 110 7.30 -13.09 -3.87
C PHE A 110 6.37 -14.24 -3.47
N VAL A 111 6.07 -15.14 -4.40
CA VAL A 111 5.24 -16.34 -4.15
C VAL A 111 5.89 -17.30 -3.13
N GLN A 112 7.22 -17.40 -3.17
CA GLN A 112 7.99 -18.17 -2.19
C GLN A 112 8.07 -17.50 -0.82
N SER A 113 8.03 -16.17 -0.75
CA SER A 113 8.21 -15.42 0.50
C SER A 113 6.89 -15.01 1.17
N TYR A 114 5.78 -14.97 0.43
CA TYR A 114 4.49 -14.48 0.92
C TYR A 114 3.35 -15.43 0.52
N ILE A 115 2.31 -15.46 1.34
CA ILE A 115 1.07 -16.19 1.08
C ILE A 115 -0.13 -15.24 1.18
N GLU A 116 -1.12 -15.38 0.29
CA GLU A 116 -2.37 -14.62 0.39
C GLU A 116 -3.08 -14.96 1.71
N ALA A 117 -3.23 -13.98 2.59
CA ALA A 117 -3.86 -14.11 3.90
C ALA A 117 -5.34 -13.71 3.85
N ALA A 118 -5.71 -12.77 2.99
CA ALA A 118 -7.09 -12.36 2.79
C ALA A 118 -7.29 -11.59 1.48
N LYS A 119 -8.54 -11.60 1.01
CA LYS A 119 -9.04 -10.69 -0.03
C LYS A 119 -10.28 -9.98 0.50
N LEU A 120 -10.20 -8.67 0.66
CA LEU A 120 -11.28 -7.85 1.20
C LEU A 120 -12.26 -7.39 0.10
N LYS A 121 -13.53 -7.27 0.47
CA LYS A 121 -14.58 -6.67 -0.36
C LYS A 121 -14.18 -5.22 -0.70
N GLY A 122 -14.25 -4.87 -2.00
CA GLY A 122 -13.79 -3.57 -2.50
C GLY A 122 -12.39 -3.60 -3.13
N GLY A 123 -11.74 -4.77 -3.18
CA GLY A 123 -10.57 -4.99 -4.03
C GLY A 123 -9.24 -4.70 -3.33
N THR A 124 -9.01 -5.30 -2.16
CA THR A 124 -7.69 -5.35 -1.52
C THR A 124 -7.28 -6.81 -1.31
N LYS A 125 -6.07 -7.17 -1.70
CA LYS A 125 -5.40 -8.41 -1.31
C LYS A 125 -4.38 -8.12 -0.23
N ILE A 126 -4.30 -9.03 0.73
CA ILE A 126 -3.36 -8.98 1.84
C ILE A 126 -2.52 -10.23 1.76
N PHE A 127 -1.21 -10.06 1.75
CA PHE A 127 -0.24 -11.14 1.76
C PHE A 127 0.52 -11.11 3.07
N LYS A 128 0.69 -12.27 3.70
CA LYS A 128 1.49 -12.43 4.91
C LYS A 128 2.82 -13.08 4.53
N ARG A 129 3.92 -12.57 5.07
CA ARG A 129 5.25 -13.17 4.90
C ARG A 129 5.27 -14.57 5.52
N ARG A 130 5.86 -15.52 4.81
CA ARG A 130 6.14 -16.86 5.34
C ARG A 130 7.28 -16.73 6.36
N GLY A 131 7.10 -17.38 7.51
CA GLY A 131 8.10 -17.40 8.59
C GLY A 131 9.39 -18.08 8.16
#